data_AF-Q1RU67-F1
#
_entry.id   AF-Q1RU67-F1
#
_cell.length_a   1.000
_cell.length_b   1.000
_cell.length_c   1.000
_cell.angle_alpha   90.00
_cell.angle_beta   90.00
_cell.angle_gamma   90.00
#
_symmetry.space_group_name_H-M   'P 1'
#
loop_
_entity.id
_entity.type
_entity.pdbx_description
1 polymer ?
#
loop_
_entity_poly.entity_id
_entity_poly.type
_entity_poly.pdbx_seq_one_letter_code
_entity_poly.pdbx_strand_id
1 'polypeptide(L)'
;MVEFVGLIKVNVRKGTHLAIRDVVTSDPYVILSLGHQSVKTRVIRNNLNPVWNESLMLSIPENIPPLKVLVYDKDTFSTDDFMGEAEIDIQPLVLAAIAYEKSTANESVQLEKFVESRDNTLVRDGVISLEDGKIKQEISVRLQNVERGVLEIELECVPLIQ
;
A
#
# COMPACT_ATOMS: atom_id res chain seq x y z
N MET A 1 23.40 -9.63 5.34
CA MET A 1 22.74 -9.76 4.02
C MET A 1 21.26 -9.55 4.30
N VAL A 2 20.56 -8.68 3.57
CA VAL A 2 19.11 -8.49 3.81
C VAL A 2 18.38 -9.60 3.09
N GLU A 3 17.64 -10.42 3.83
CA GLU A 3 16.76 -11.44 3.27
C GLU A 3 15.34 -10.87 3.09
N PHE A 4 14.68 -11.32 2.03
CA PHE A 4 13.35 -10.85 1.65
C PHE A 4 12.38 -12.03 1.65
N VAL A 5 11.20 -11.83 2.24
CA VAL A 5 10.14 -12.85 2.36
C VAL A 5 9.12 -12.77 1.23
N GLY A 6 9.16 -11.69 0.44
CA GLY A 6 8.17 -11.45 -0.60
C GLY A 6 8.35 -10.12 -1.31
N LEU A 7 7.43 -9.83 -2.21
CA LEU A 7 7.20 -8.53 -2.81
C LEU A 7 5.82 -8.02 -2.37
N ILE A 8 5.71 -6.72 -2.12
CA ILE A 8 4.42 -6.05 -1.99
C ILE A 8 4.23 -5.13 -3.18
N LYS A 9 3.10 -5.28 -3.85
CA LYS A 9 2.62 -4.37 -4.88
C LYS A 9 1.64 -3.41 -4.22
N VAL A 10 1.95 -2.12 -4.31
CA VAL A 10 1.18 -1.03 -3.74
C VAL A 10 0.59 -0.23 -4.90
N ASN A 11 -0.72 -0.27 -5.04
CA ASN A 11 -1.48 0.50 -6.01
C ASN A 11 -2.01 1.78 -5.34
N VAL A 12 -1.33 2.89 -5.59
CA VAL A 12 -1.78 4.22 -5.11
C VAL A 12 -2.88 4.69 -6.06
N ARG A 13 -4.14 4.61 -5.64
CA ARG A 13 -5.29 4.88 -6.51
C ARG A 13 -5.52 6.37 -6.67
N LYS A 14 -5.87 7.05 -5.59
CA LYS A 14 -6.19 8.48 -5.61
C LYS A 14 -6.02 9.14 -4.24
N GLY A 15 -5.90 10.46 -4.26
CA GLY A 15 -6.02 11.34 -3.11
C GLY A 15 -7.33 12.10 -3.16
N THR A 16 -7.89 12.42 -2.00
CA THR A 16 -9.12 13.21 -1.87
C THR A 16 -8.89 14.37 -0.89
N HIS A 17 -9.23 15.59 -1.32
CA HIS A 17 -9.10 16.82 -0.56
C HIS A 17 -7.72 16.98 0.09
N LEU A 18 -6.66 16.86 -0.70
CA LEU A 18 -5.29 17.09 -0.23
C LEU A 18 -5.06 18.55 0.19
N ALA A 19 -4.02 18.76 0.98
CA ALA A 19 -3.59 20.10 1.41
C ALA A 19 -3.24 20.99 0.21
N ILE A 20 -3.36 22.31 0.38
CA ILE A 20 -2.85 23.29 -0.58
C ILE A 20 -1.44 23.69 -0.12
N ARG A 21 -0.46 23.62 -1.01
CA ARG A 21 0.90 24.13 -0.77
C ARG A 21 1.35 25.15 -1.81
N ASP A 22 0.68 25.24 -2.96
CA ASP A 22 0.74 26.42 -3.84
C ASP A 22 -0.27 27.52 -3.42
N VAL A 23 -0.53 28.49 -4.32
CA VAL A 23 -1.48 29.59 -4.12
C VAL A 23 -2.92 29.10 -3.94
N VAL A 24 -3.34 28.11 -4.74
CA VAL A 24 -4.73 27.60 -4.76
C VAL A 24 -4.83 26.09 -4.87
N THR A 25 -3.73 25.41 -5.19
CA THR A 25 -3.68 23.97 -5.53
C THR A 25 -2.36 23.38 -5.05
N SER A 26 -2.07 22.15 -5.47
CA SER A 26 -0.77 21.49 -5.39
C SER A 26 -0.55 20.61 -6.61
N ASP A 27 0.71 20.22 -6.81
CA ASP A 27 1.24 19.20 -7.72
C ASP A 27 1.63 17.92 -6.94
N PRO A 28 0.68 17.18 -6.35
CA PRO A 28 1.00 16.11 -5.41
C PRO A 28 1.64 14.88 -6.07
N TYR A 29 2.56 14.27 -5.34
CA TYR A 29 3.06 12.91 -5.55
C TYR A 29 3.24 12.17 -4.23
N VAL A 30 3.21 10.84 -4.30
CA VAL A 30 3.34 9.94 -3.14
C VAL A 30 4.69 9.22 -3.18
N ILE A 31 5.36 9.18 -2.04
CA ILE A 31 6.53 8.36 -1.75
C ILE A 31 6.08 7.20 -0.86
N LEU A 32 6.41 5.98 -1.28
CA LEU A 32 6.26 4.77 -0.50
C LEU A 32 7.64 4.37 0.03
N SER A 33 7.73 4.09 1.32
CA SER A 33 8.96 3.65 1.96
C SER A 33 8.73 2.40 2.80
N LEU A 34 9.57 1.38 2.58
CA LEU A 34 9.55 0.12 3.29
C LEU A 34 10.98 -0.26 3.70
N GLY A 35 11.30 -0.07 4.98
CA GLY A 35 12.65 -0.25 5.49
C GLY A 35 13.63 0.75 4.84
N HIS A 36 14.58 0.23 4.06
CA HIS A 36 15.57 1.04 3.34
C HIS A 36 15.20 1.32 1.87
N GLN A 37 14.07 0.80 1.39
CA GLN A 37 13.61 1.01 0.02
C GLN A 37 12.62 2.15 -0.03
N SER A 38 12.74 3.00 -1.06
CA SER A 38 11.74 4.01 -1.36
C SER A 38 11.47 4.08 -2.86
N VAL A 39 10.20 4.27 -3.20
CA VAL A 39 9.71 4.44 -4.57
C VAL A 39 8.69 5.56 -4.59
N LYS A 40 8.52 6.25 -5.72
CA LYS A 40 7.59 7.37 -5.84
C LYS A 40 6.71 7.23 -7.06
N THR A 41 5.49 7.76 -6.94
CA THR A 41 4.52 7.88 -8.04
C THR A 41 4.89 9.03 -8.97
N ARG A 42 4.20 9.12 -10.12
CA ARG A 42 4.21 10.34 -10.93
C ARG A 42 3.58 11.53 -10.20
N VAL A 43 4.01 12.72 -10.58
CA VAL A 43 3.41 13.99 -10.14
C VAL A 43 2.13 14.24 -10.95
N ILE A 44 1.04 14.60 -10.26
CA ILE A 44 -0.18 15.08 -10.93
C ILE A 44 -0.31 16.57 -10.64
N ARG A 45 -0.28 17.38 -11.69
CA ARG A 45 -0.25 18.84 -11.52
C ARG A 45 -1.61 19.47 -11.25
N ASN A 46 -1.61 20.53 -10.47
CA ASN A 46 -2.73 21.42 -10.17
C ASN A 46 -4.00 20.65 -9.77
N ASN A 47 -3.87 19.66 -8.88
CA ASN A 47 -5.00 18.82 -8.50
C ASN A 47 -4.92 18.34 -7.04
N LEU A 48 -5.89 18.76 -6.24
CA LEU A 48 -6.06 18.33 -4.84
C LEU A 48 -6.82 16.99 -4.69
N ASN A 49 -7.33 16.45 -5.80
CA ASN A 49 -7.98 15.15 -5.89
C ASN A 49 -7.32 14.29 -6.99
N PRO A 50 -6.00 14.06 -6.89
CA PRO A 50 -5.23 13.38 -7.93
C PRO A 50 -5.65 11.90 -8.03
N VAL A 51 -5.74 11.39 -9.26
CA VAL A 51 -5.93 9.96 -9.54
C VAL A 51 -4.67 9.41 -10.16
N TRP A 52 -3.83 8.78 -9.35
CA TRP A 52 -2.57 8.17 -9.80
C TRP A 52 -2.80 6.82 -10.47
N ASN A 53 -3.59 5.93 -9.87
CA ASN A 53 -3.75 4.54 -10.32
C ASN A 53 -2.40 3.93 -10.74
N GLU A 54 -1.39 4.09 -9.87
CA GLU A 54 -0.02 3.72 -10.15
C GLU A 54 0.41 2.61 -9.21
N SER A 55 0.82 1.48 -9.80
CA SER A 55 1.32 0.33 -9.06
C SER A 55 2.83 0.39 -8.95
N LEU A 56 3.32 0.35 -7.72
CA LEU A 56 4.73 0.33 -7.36
C LEU A 56 5.03 -0.95 -6.60
N MET A 57 6.24 -1.48 -6.73
CA MET A 57 6.65 -2.72 -6.07
C MET A 57 7.82 -2.46 -5.12
N LEU A 58 7.76 -3.07 -3.94
CA LEU A 58 8.78 -3.02 -2.90
C LEU A 58 9.07 -4.45 -2.43
N SER A 59 10.32 -4.73 -2.07
CA SER A 59 10.69 -6.03 -1.49
C SER A 59 10.38 -6.04 0.00
N ILE A 60 9.70 -7.06 0.50
CA ILE A 60 9.35 -7.20 1.92
C ILE A 60 10.55 -7.83 2.65
N PRO A 61 11.24 -7.11 3.53
CA PRO A 61 12.34 -7.68 4.31
C PRO A 61 11.80 -8.67 5.36
N GLU A 62 12.66 -9.56 5.85
CA GLU A 62 12.31 -10.56 6.89
C GLU A 62 11.74 -9.92 8.16
N ASN A 63 12.37 -8.85 8.66
CA ASN A 63 11.80 -8.02 9.71
C ASN A 63 10.85 -7.00 9.07
N ILE A 64 9.58 -7.36 8.93
CA ILE A 64 8.54 -6.59 8.22
C ILE A 64 8.28 -5.24 8.93
N PRO A 65 8.77 -4.10 8.42
CA PRO A 65 8.47 -2.80 8.99
C PRO A 65 7.09 -2.32 8.47
N PRO A 66 6.50 -1.30 9.11
CA PRO A 66 5.32 -0.64 8.55
C PRO A 66 5.65 0.01 7.20
N LEU A 67 4.67 0.00 6.29
CA LEU A 67 4.75 0.73 5.03
C LEU A 67 4.47 2.22 5.32
N LYS A 68 5.46 3.06 5.09
CA LYS A 68 5.30 4.52 5.21
C LYS A 68 4.86 5.11 3.89
N VAL A 69 3.87 5.99 3.96
CA VAL A 69 3.30 6.69 2.82
C VAL A 69 3.43 8.17 3.10
N LEU A 70 4.18 8.88 2.28
CA LEU A 70 4.39 10.33 2.41
C LEU A 70 3.89 11.03 1.16
N VAL A 71 3.20 12.15 1.34
CA VAL A 71 2.71 12.98 0.25
C VAL A 71 3.48 14.29 0.23
N TYR A 72 3.89 14.70 -0.95
CA TYR A 72 4.62 15.94 -1.18
C TYR A 72 4.06 16.70 -2.36
N ASP A 73 4.19 18.02 -2.31
CA ASP A 73 3.93 18.93 -3.41
C ASP A 73 5.21 19.12 -4.23
N LYS A 74 5.13 18.94 -5.55
CA LYS A 74 6.29 19.10 -6.42
C LYS A 74 6.48 20.56 -6.78
N ASP A 75 7.54 21.16 -6.24
CA ASP A 75 7.98 22.48 -6.64
C ASP A 75 9.06 22.44 -7.71
N THR A 76 9.00 23.41 -8.63
CA THR A 76 10.00 23.54 -9.70
C THR A 76 11.22 24.36 -9.27
N PHE A 77 11.05 25.31 -8.35
CA PHE A 77 12.09 26.27 -7.96
C PHE A 77 12.43 26.27 -6.46
N SER A 78 11.75 25.44 -5.68
CA SER A 78 11.92 25.27 -4.23
C SER A 78 12.04 23.79 -3.85
N THR A 79 12.30 23.54 -2.57
CA THR A 79 12.18 22.21 -1.98
C THR A 79 10.70 21.80 -1.96
N ASP A 80 10.44 20.54 -2.31
CA ASP A 80 9.09 19.98 -2.32
C ASP A 80 8.43 20.06 -0.93
N ASP A 81 7.21 20.61 -0.87
CA ASP A 81 6.50 20.86 0.38
C ASP A 81 5.80 19.60 0.91
N PHE A 82 5.88 19.38 2.22
CA PHE A 82 5.25 18.23 2.85
C PHE A 82 3.72 18.39 2.94
N MET A 83 3.00 17.34 2.54
CA MET A 83 1.53 17.30 2.47
C MET A 83 0.92 16.19 3.35
N GLY A 84 1.68 15.66 4.30
CA GLY A 84 1.20 14.67 5.26
C GLY A 84 1.72 13.26 5.02
N GLU A 85 1.52 12.41 6.01
CA GLU A 85 2.01 11.04 6.01
C GLU A 85 1.02 10.06 6.63
N ALA A 86 1.24 8.77 6.36
CA ALA A 86 0.56 7.68 7.01
C ALA A 86 1.52 6.48 7.15
N GLU A 87 1.28 5.65 8.15
CA GLU A 87 1.94 4.36 8.32
C GLU A 87 0.88 3.27 8.29
N ILE A 88 1.15 2.21 7.53
CA ILE A 88 0.25 1.07 7.35
C ILE A 88 0.96 -0.18 7.83
N ASP A 89 0.33 -0.94 8.73
CA ASP A 89 0.85 -2.25 9.13
C ASP A 89 0.52 -3.29 8.06
N ILE A 90 1.55 -3.76 7.35
CA ILE A 90 1.42 -4.77 6.29
C ILE A 90 1.62 -6.19 6.83
N GLN A 91 2.00 -6.38 8.09
CA GLN A 91 2.24 -7.70 8.67
C GLN A 91 1.00 -8.63 8.58
N PRO A 92 -0.24 -8.17 8.86
CA PRO A 92 -1.43 -9.01 8.72
C PRO A 92 -1.64 -9.53 7.29
N LEU A 93 -1.39 -8.67 6.29
CA LEU A 93 -1.50 -9.01 4.87
C LEU A 93 -0.46 -10.07 4.48
N VAL A 94 0.79 -9.89 4.90
CA VAL A 94 1.88 -10.83 4.58
C VAL A 94 1.64 -12.19 5.23
N LEU A 95 1.20 -12.22 6.48
CA LEU A 95 0.88 -13.47 7.18
C LEU A 95 -0.27 -14.22 6.51
N ALA A 96 -1.32 -13.50 6.07
CA ALA A 96 -2.44 -14.09 5.33
C ALA A 96 -1.98 -14.69 3.99
N ALA A 97 -1.12 -13.98 3.24
CA ALA A 97 -0.59 -14.46 1.97
C ALA A 97 0.28 -15.72 2.14
N ILE A 98 1.16 -15.75 3.13
CA ILE A 98 2.00 -16.93 3.42
C ILE A 98 1.14 -18.13 3.86
N ALA A 99 0.11 -17.91 4.68
CA ALA A 99 -0.79 -18.98 5.12
C ALA A 99 -1.57 -19.59 3.94
N TYR A 100 -2.04 -18.75 3.01
CA TYR A 100 -2.76 -19.19 1.81
C TYR A 100 -1.88 -19.97 0.81
N GLU A 101 -0.65 -19.54 0.58
CA GLU A 101 0.30 -20.30 -0.25
C GLU A 101 0.66 -21.66 0.37
N LYS A 102 0.79 -21.71 1.71
CA LYS A 102 1.04 -22.98 2.41
C LYS A 102 -0.16 -23.93 2.36
N SER A 103 -1.40 -23.43 2.38
CA SER A 103 -2.58 -24.29 2.23
C SER A 103 -2.66 -24.87 0.81
N THR A 104 -2.46 -24.04 -0.21
CA THR A 104 -2.48 -24.47 -1.63
C THR A 104 -1.33 -25.42 -1.98
N ALA A 105 -0.14 -25.26 -1.39
CA ALA A 105 0.98 -26.19 -1.59
C ALA A 105 0.74 -27.59 -0.97
N ASN A 106 -0.05 -27.68 0.10
CA ASN A 106 -0.40 -28.95 0.75
C ASN A 106 -1.65 -29.62 0.15
N GLU A 107 -2.28 -29.03 -0.88
CA GLU A 107 -3.57 -29.41 -1.44
C GLU A 107 -3.54 -30.43 -2.59
N SER A 108 -2.47 -31.23 -2.73
CA SER A 108 -2.60 -32.49 -3.48
C SER A 108 -3.33 -33.60 -2.70
N VAL A 109 -3.84 -33.33 -1.48
CA VAL A 109 -4.48 -34.36 -0.62
C VAL A 109 -5.89 -34.03 -0.11
N GLN A 110 -6.44 -32.81 -0.20
CA GLN A 110 -7.79 -32.52 0.37
C GLN A 110 -8.67 -31.56 -0.45
N LEU A 111 -8.75 -31.79 -1.77
CA LEU A 111 -9.58 -31.06 -2.75
C LEU A 111 -11.11 -31.05 -2.51
N GLU A 112 -11.64 -31.47 -1.35
CA GLU A 112 -13.09 -31.63 -1.15
C GLU A 112 -13.73 -30.84 0.01
N LYS A 113 -13.02 -29.99 0.76
CA LYS A 113 -13.62 -29.37 1.98
C LYS A 113 -13.62 -27.85 2.17
N PHE A 114 -13.04 -27.04 1.29
CA PHE A 114 -12.84 -25.61 1.60
C PHE A 114 -13.54 -24.60 0.67
N VAL A 115 -14.72 -24.96 0.12
CA VAL A 115 -15.54 -23.99 -0.64
C VAL A 115 -16.26 -22.97 0.27
N GLU A 116 -16.13 -23.03 1.60
CA GLU A 116 -16.81 -22.11 2.51
C GLU A 116 -15.86 -21.46 3.54
N SER A 117 -15.26 -20.34 3.16
CA SER A 117 -14.86 -19.29 4.10
C SER A 117 -14.73 -17.98 3.32
N ARG A 118 -15.79 -17.16 3.41
CA ARG A 118 -15.73 -15.74 3.00
C ARG A 118 -15.35 -14.92 4.23
N ASP A 119 -14.20 -15.20 4.82
CA ASP A 119 -13.76 -14.50 6.02
C ASP A 119 -12.99 -13.24 5.64
N ASN A 120 -13.72 -12.15 5.38
CA ASN A 120 -13.13 -10.81 5.36
C ASN A 120 -12.63 -10.48 6.76
N THR A 121 -11.31 -10.52 6.96
CA THR A 121 -10.70 -10.07 8.21
C THR A 121 -10.62 -8.55 8.18
N LEU A 122 -11.37 -7.90 9.08
CA LEU A 122 -11.28 -6.46 9.33
C LEU A 122 -9.98 -6.17 10.09
N VAL A 123 -8.99 -5.65 9.38
CA VAL A 123 -7.77 -5.11 9.99
C VAL A 123 -8.01 -3.63 10.26
N ARG A 124 -7.36 -3.07 11.30
CA ARG A 124 -7.50 -1.65 11.68
C ARG A 124 -7.34 -0.68 10.51
N ASP A 125 -6.60 -1.08 9.48
CA ASP A 125 -6.27 -0.25 8.33
C ASP A 125 -7.05 -0.65 7.05
N GLY A 126 -7.86 -1.71 7.02
CA GLY A 126 -8.62 -2.07 5.81
C GLY A 126 -9.23 -3.48 5.79
N VAL A 127 -9.89 -3.80 4.68
CA VAL A 127 -10.48 -5.13 4.42
C VAL A 127 -9.48 -5.96 3.63
N ILE A 128 -9.09 -7.13 4.17
CA ILE A 128 -8.34 -8.13 3.41
C ILE A 128 -9.34 -9.02 2.67
N SER A 129 -9.15 -9.15 1.35
CA SER A 129 -9.97 -9.99 0.47
C SER A 129 -9.10 -10.95 -0.35
N LEU A 130 -9.65 -12.12 -0.65
CA LEU A 130 -9.08 -13.08 -1.60
C LEU A 130 -9.80 -12.91 -2.94
N GLU A 131 -9.09 -12.42 -3.96
CA GLU A 131 -9.63 -12.25 -5.31
C GLU A 131 -8.67 -12.88 -6.33
N ASP A 132 -9.19 -13.76 -7.20
CA ASP A 132 -8.40 -14.42 -8.25
C ASP A 132 -7.14 -15.13 -7.75
N GLY A 133 -7.20 -15.73 -6.56
CA GLY A 133 -6.07 -16.40 -5.91
C GLY A 133 -5.02 -15.45 -5.32
N LYS A 134 -5.32 -14.14 -5.26
CA LYS A 134 -4.42 -13.11 -4.71
C LYS A 134 -5.03 -12.51 -3.46
N ILE A 135 -4.22 -12.42 -2.40
CA ILE A 135 -4.61 -11.71 -1.19
C ILE A 135 -4.37 -10.22 -1.42
N LYS A 136 -5.46 -9.45 -1.37
CA LYS A 136 -5.46 -8.00 -1.51
C LYS A 136 -5.97 -7.34 -0.24
N GLN A 137 -5.57 -6.09 -0.03
CA GLN A 137 -6.10 -5.25 1.03
C GLN A 137 -6.41 -3.86 0.49
N GLU A 138 -7.65 -3.42 0.61
CA GLU A 138 -8.04 -2.05 0.26
C GLU A 138 -8.08 -1.18 1.53
N ILE A 139 -7.42 -0.03 1.44
CA ILE A 139 -7.13 0.87 2.56
C ILE A 139 -7.53 2.29 2.18
N SER A 140 -8.28 2.93 3.06
CA SER A 140 -8.56 4.37 3.01
C SER A 140 -7.95 5.02 4.24
N VAL A 141 -6.87 5.78 4.06
CA VAL A 141 -6.09 6.34 5.17
C VAL A 141 -6.13 7.86 5.17
N ARG A 142 -6.44 8.45 6.33
CA ARG A 142 -6.35 9.89 6.54
C ARG A 142 -4.90 10.26 6.85
N LEU A 143 -4.38 11.22 6.10
CA LEU A 143 -3.03 11.74 6.30
C LEU A 143 -2.90 12.44 7.67
N GLN A 144 -1.79 12.18 8.34
CA GLN A 144 -1.37 12.78 9.60
C GLN A 144 -0.39 13.94 9.33
N ASN A 145 -0.16 14.78 10.33
CA ASN A 145 0.73 15.95 10.26
C ASN A 145 0.35 16.92 9.12
N VAL A 146 -0.93 16.95 8.77
CA VAL A 146 -1.52 17.81 7.75
C VAL A 146 -2.99 18.11 8.10
N GLU A 147 -3.48 19.26 7.66
CA GLU A 147 -4.84 19.73 7.96
C GLU A 147 -5.95 18.91 7.28
N ARG A 148 -5.66 18.30 6.13
CA ARG A 148 -6.60 17.45 5.37
C ARG A 148 -5.89 16.54 4.37
N GLY A 149 -6.61 15.53 3.93
CA GLY A 149 -6.17 14.61 2.88
C GLY A 149 -6.48 13.17 3.25
N VAL A 150 -7.04 12.43 2.31
CA VAL A 150 -7.26 10.99 2.41
C VAL A 150 -6.64 10.33 1.18
N LEU A 151 -5.95 9.21 1.39
CA LEU A 151 -5.44 8.37 0.32
C LEU A 151 -6.23 7.06 0.26
N GLU A 152 -6.54 6.63 -0.96
CA GLU A 152 -7.05 5.30 -1.25
C GLU A 152 -5.94 4.46 -1.90
N ILE A 153 -5.60 3.35 -1.26
CA ILE A 153 -4.49 2.48 -1.61
C ILE A 153 -4.96 1.03 -1.60
N GLU A 154 -4.51 0.26 -2.57
CA GLU A 154 -4.71 -1.19 -2.63
C GLU A 154 -3.34 -1.88 -2.52
N LEU A 155 -3.24 -2.87 -1.65
CA LEU A 155 -2.05 -3.66 -1.41
C LEU A 155 -2.27 -5.09 -1.94
N GLU A 156 -1.26 -5.67 -2.57
CA GLU A 156 -1.22 -7.06 -3.01
C GLU A 156 0.13 -7.65 -2.60
N CYS A 157 0.12 -8.75 -1.85
CA CYS A 157 1.34 -9.43 -1.41
C CYS A 157 1.64 -10.63 -2.30
N VAL A 158 2.89 -10.75 -2.75
CA VAL A 158 3.41 -11.89 -3.51
C VAL A 158 4.57 -12.49 -2.68
N PRO A 159 4.32 -13.53 -1.87
CA PRO A 159 5.36 -14.14 -1.06
C PRO A 159 6.41 -14.85 -1.93
N LEU A 160 7.68 -14.78 -1.52
CA LEU A 160 8.78 -15.52 -2.13
C LEU A 160 8.92 -16.82 -1.35
N ILE A 161 8.39 -17.90 -1.90
CA ILE A 161 8.53 -19.23 -1.30
C ILE A 161 9.98 -19.68 -1.53
N GLN A 162 10.69 -20.01 -0.45
CA GLN A 162 11.93 -20.79 -0.49
C GLN A 162 11.64 -22.27 -0.25
#